data_AF-A0A399EV47-F1
#
_entry.id   AF-A0A399EV47-F1
#
_cell.length_a   1.000
_cell.length_b   1.000
_cell.length_c   1.000
_cell.angle_alpha   90.00
_cell.angle_beta   90.00
_cell.angle_gamma   90.00
#
_symmetry.space_group_name_H-M   'P 1'
#
loop_
_entity.id
_entity.type
_entity.pdbx_description
1 polymer ?
#
loop_
_entity_poly.entity_id
_entity_poly.type
_entity_poly.pdbx_seq_one_letter_code
_entity_poly.pdbx_strand_id
1 'polypeptide(L)' 'MVAERAQRLGIQCEWVPGTMDRVWVHLPNHDLEVSLEQLQRVAGVDAVWELYLKGLVTLPSRPEFFEAFEKL' A
#
# COMPACT_ATOMS: atom_id res chain seq x y z
N MET A 1 -0.11 -19.59 7.16
CA MET A 1 1.02 -19.27 6.27
C MET A 1 1.48 -17.88 6.67
N VAL A 2 2.63 -17.80 7.33
CA VAL A 2 3.18 -16.55 7.85
C VAL A 2 3.97 -15.96 6.69
N ALA A 3 3.51 -14.83 6.12
CA ALA A 3 4.23 -14.16 5.06
C ALA A 3 5.60 -13.74 5.61
N GLU A 4 6.65 -14.34 5.04
CA GLU A 4 8.04 -14.13 5.39
C GLU A 4 8.39 -12.65 5.16
N ARG A 5 8.68 -11.92 6.25
CA ARG A 5 9.10 -10.51 6.20
C ARG A 5 10.52 -10.42 5.64
N ALA A 6 10.65 -10.58 4.33
CA ALA A 6 11.80 -10.06 3.60
C ALA A 6 11.80 -8.53 3.74
N GLN A 7 12.97 -7.93 3.97
CA GLN A 7 13.14 -6.47 3.93
C GLN A 7 12.63 -5.96 2.58
N ARG A 8 11.40 -5.42 2.56
CA ARG A 8 10.78 -4.86 1.36
C ARG A 8 11.48 -3.53 1.08
N LEU A 9 12.25 -3.48 0.00
CA LEU A 9 12.88 -2.26 -0.52
C LEU A 9 11.80 -1.36 -1.15
N GLY A 10 10.91 -0.82 -0.33
CA GLY A 10 9.86 0.10 -0.78
C GLY A 10 8.50 -0.14 -0.13
N ILE A 11 7.53 0.67 -0.55
CA ILE A 11 6.15 0.58 -0.09
C ILE A 11 5.38 -0.31 -1.06
N GLN A 12 4.77 -1.35 -0.53
CA GLN A 12 3.97 -2.29 -1.31
C GLN A 12 2.52 -2.25 -0.82
N CYS A 13 1.56 -2.15 -1.73
CA CYS A 13 0.15 -2.12 -1.39
C CYS A 13 -0.58 -3.32 -2.02
N GLU A 14 -1.45 -3.96 -1.25
CA GLU A 14 -2.26 -5.11 -1.69
C GLU A 14 -3.64 -5.10 -1.06
N TRP A 15 -4.61 -5.76 -1.68
CA TRP A 15 -5.98 -5.82 -1.16
C TRP A 15 -6.05 -6.56 0.16
N VAL A 16 -6.86 -6.05 1.09
CA VAL A 16 -7.30 -6.86 2.24
C VAL A 16 -8.34 -7.87 1.74
N PRO A 17 -8.12 -9.19 1.89
CA PRO A 17 -9.03 -10.22 1.40
C PRO A 17 -10.44 -10.05 1.96
N GLY A 18 -11.44 -10.19 1.10
CA GLY A 18 -12.85 -10.09 1.48
C GLY A 18 -13.37 -8.66 1.66
N THR A 19 -12.56 -7.65 1.35
CA THR A 19 -12.97 -6.24 1.35
C THR A 19 -12.98 -5.69 -0.07
N MET A 20 -13.76 -4.62 -0.30
CA MET A 20 -13.78 -3.91 -1.58
C MET A 20 -13.06 -2.57 -1.51
N ASP A 21 -12.75 -2.08 -0.31
CA ASP A 21 -12.30 -0.73 -0.04
C ASP A 21 -11.10 -0.65 0.93
N ARG A 22 -10.53 -1.78 1.35
CA ARG A 22 -9.37 -1.81 2.26
C ARG A 22 -8.13 -2.34 1.57
N VAL A 23 -7.02 -1.69 1.88
CA VAL A 23 -5.70 -1.98 1.30
C VAL A 23 -4.69 -2.09 2.42
N TRP A 24 -3.91 -3.17 2.43
CA TRP A 24 -2.70 -3.26 3.23
C TRP A 24 -1.59 -2.47 2.57
N VAL A 25 -0.95 -1.58 3.32
CA VAL A 25 0.24 -0.83 2.94
C VAL A 25 1.40 -1.35 3.77
N HIS A 26 2.30 -2.08 3.13
CA HIS A 26 3.52 -2.59 3.73
C HIS A 26 4.59 -1.51 3.65
N LEU A 27 4.84 -0.85 4.78
CA LEU A 27 5.97 0.06 4.95
C LEU A 27 7.23 -0.73 5.38
N PRO A 28 8.43 -0.14 5.29
CA PRO A 28 9.66 -0.79 5.73
C PRO A 28 9.64 -1.28 7.18
N ASN A 29 8.91 -0.58 8.06
CA ASN A 29 8.93 -0.83 9.51
C ASN A 29 7.70 -1.59 10.01
N HIS A 30 6.54 -1.40 9.37
CA HIS A 30 5.27 -1.99 9.80
C HIS A 30 4.25 -1.99 8.65
N ASP A 31 3.11 -2.63 8.91
CA ASP A 31 2.01 -2.71 7.97
C ASP A 31 0.86 -1.82 8.46
N LEU A 32 0.19 -1.12 7.55
CA LEU A 32 -0.98 -0.30 7.80
C LEU A 32 -2.17 -0.83 6.99
N GLU A 33 -3.37 -0.70 7.52
CA GLU A 33 -4.59 -0.87 6.73
C GLU A 33 -5.19 0.50 6.48
N VAL A 34 -5.39 0.84 5.21
CA VAL A 34 -5.94 2.13 4.79
C VAL A 34 -7.17 1.91 3.91
N SER A 35 -8.03 2.92 3.80
CA SER A 35 -9.09 2.90 2.79
C SER A 35 -8.51 3.12 1.39
N LEU A 36 -9.23 2.66 0.37
CA LEU A 36 -8.90 2.91 -1.03
C LEU A 36 -8.84 4.41 -1.34
N GLU A 37 -9.69 5.21 -0.70
CA GLU A 37 -9.68 6.67 -0.81
C GLU A 37 -8.39 7.28 -0.24
N GLN A 38 -7.93 6.80 0.92
CA GLN A 38 -6.67 7.24 1.51
C GLN A 38 -5.49 6.85 0.61
N LEU A 39 -5.48 5.64 0.07
CA LEU A 39 -4.47 5.22 -0.92
C LEU A 39 -4.48 6.18 -2.13
N GLN A 40 -5.65 6.46 -2.71
CA GLN A 40 -5.77 7.36 -3.85
C GLN A 40 -5.24 8.77 -3.54
N ARG A 41 -5.53 9.28 -2.34
CA ARG A 41 -5.07 10.61 -1.90
C ARG A 41 -3.55 10.68 -1.77
N VAL A 42 -2.93 9.61 -1.28
CA VAL A 42 -1.47 9.57 -1.04
C VAL A 42 -0.71 9.20 -2.30
N ALA A 43 -1.09 8.12 -2.97
CA ALA A 43 -0.34 7.50 -4.07
C ALA A 43 -0.86 7.88 -5.46
N GLY A 44 -1.99 8.59 -5.54
CA GLY A 44 -2.64 8.96 -6.79
C GLY A 44 -3.52 7.87 -7.38
N VAL A 45 -4.28 8.24 -8.42
CA VAL A 45 -5.24 7.35 -9.07
C VAL A 45 -4.57 6.20 -9.83
N ASP A 46 -3.38 6.42 -10.38
CA ASP A 46 -2.64 5.39 -11.13
C ASP A 46 -2.29 4.19 -10.24
N ALA A 47 -1.95 4.42 -8.97
CA ALA A 47 -1.68 3.36 -8.03
C ALA A 47 -2.93 2.49 -7.75
N VAL A 48 -4.10 3.13 -7.69
CA VAL A 48 -5.39 2.44 -7.52
C VAL A 48 -5.72 1.60 -8.75
N TRP A 49 -5.50 2.13 -9.96
CA TRP A 49 -5.70 1.39 -11.20
C TRP A 49 -4.81 0.16 -11.28
N GLU A 50 -3.52 0.32 -10.99
CA GLU A 50 -2.55 -0.78 -10.95
C GLU A 50 -2.95 -1.84 -9.91
N LEU A 51 -3.41 -1.41 -8.74
CA LEU A 51 -3.91 -2.31 -7.69
C LEU A 51 -5.15 -3.10 -8.15
N TYR A 52 -6.09 -2.48 -8.85
CA TYR A 52 -7.24 -3.19 -9.43
C TYR A 52 -6.83 -4.20 -10.50
N LEU A 53 -5.88 -3.85 -11.37
CA LEU A 53 -5.48 -4.68 -12.49
C LEU A 53 -4.61 -5.87 -12.06
N LYS A 54 -3.72 -5.67 -11.09
CA LYS A 54 -2.68 -6.64 -10.72
C LYS A 54 -2.90 -7.28 -9.36
N GLY A 55 -3.82 -6.73 -8.56
CA GLY A 55 -4.00 -7.10 -7.15
C GLY A 55 -2.87 -6.60 -6.22
N LEU A 56 -1.87 -5.94 -6.79
CA LEU A 56 -0.68 -5.45 -6.10
C LEU A 56 -0.12 -4.21 -6.79
N VAL A 57 0.37 -3.24 -6.01
CA VAL A 57 1.16 -2.12 -6.53
C VAL A 57 2.38 -1.86 -5.65
N THR A 58 3.53 -1.60 -6.28
CA THR A 58 4.74 -1.14 -5.59
C THR A 58 4.92 0.34 -5.88
N LEU A 59 4.95 1.16 -4.83
CA LEU A 59 5.14 2.59 -4.97
C LEU A 59 6.63 2.93 -5.11
N PRO A 60 6.97 4.02 -5.81
CA PRO A 60 8.33 4.55 -5.82
C PRO A 60 8.83 4.75 -4.38
N SER A 61 10.08 4.38 -4.11
CA SER A 61 10.71 4.59 -2.80
C SER A 61 11.05 6.07 -2.59
N ARG A 62 10.03 6.89 -2.38
CA ARG A 62 10.15 8.32 -2.07
C ARG A 62 9.75 8.58 -0.62
N PRO A 63 10.52 9.39 0.13
CA PRO A 63 10.20 9.73 1.51
C PRO A 63 8.80 10.33 1.68
N GLU A 64 8.31 11.07 0.68
CA GLU A 64 6.99 11.70 0.66
C GLU A 64 5.84 10.70 0.86
N PHE A 65 5.90 9.52 0.26
CA PHE A 65 4.86 8.50 0.44
C PHE A 65 4.93 7.91 1.85
N PHE A 66 6.12 7.59 2.33
CA PHE A 66 6.31 7.03 3.67
C PHE A 66 5.75 7.98 4.74
N GLU A 67 6.15 9.25 4.71
CA GLU A 67 5.65 10.26 5.65
C GLU A 67 4.14 10.50 5.54
N ALA A 68 3.58 10.40 4.33
CA ALA A 68 2.15 10.57 4.12
C ALA A 68 1.34 9.41 4.70
N PHE A 69 1.79 8.16 4.53
CA PHE A 69 1.12 6.99 5.11
C PHE A 69 1.24 6.94 6.64
N GLU A 70 2.38 7.35 7.21
CA GLU A 70 2.58 7.46 8.66
C GLU A 70 1.66 8.50 9.34
N LYS A 71 1.04 9.41 8.57
CA LYS A 71 0.15 10.46 9.06
C LYS A 71 -1.34 10.14 8.91
N LEU A 72 -1.69 8.95 8.41
CA LEU A 72 -3.09 8.56 8.15
C LEU A 72 -3.87 8.13 9.39
#